data_AF-A0A0F9R8V0-F1
#
_entry.id   AF-A0A0F9R8V0-F1
#
_cell.length_a   1.000
_cell.length_b   1.000
_cell.length_c   1.000
_cell.angle_alpha   90.00
_cell.angle_beta   90.00
_cell.angle_gamma   90.00
#
_symmetry.space_group_name_H-M   'P 1'
#
loop_
_entity.id
_entity.type
_entity.pdbx_description
1 polymer ?
#
loop_
_entity_poly.entity_id
_entity_poly.type
_entity_poly.pdbx_seq_one_letter_code
_entity_poly.pdbx_strand_id
1 'polypeptide(L)'
;MQAILNGTLTDDGGAPCDVRFEYGETIAYGTFTAWIPGLVTGDTFWTMIYGLREGTTYYYRAIARNLAGTAVAAGVSFTTPVTSPVIQTSPATLITPHSAQLNYYLVNDMGNPCVVWFDYGATIAYGGKSSKLPSQESYDTGGITIESLAAGMPFHFRAVAQNMYGVGYGEDMVFSTLSNPSARSGISMELMLLMEED
;
A
#
# COMPACT_ATOMS: atom_id res chain seq x y z
N MET A 1 10.52 8.16 -9.58
CA MET A 1 11.34 6.93 -9.47
C MET A 1 12.62 7.02 -10.29
N GLN A 2 13.60 6.15 -10.03
CA GLN A 2 14.86 6.05 -10.79
C GLN A 2 15.17 4.58 -11.11
N ALA A 3 15.96 4.33 -12.16
CA ALA A 3 16.43 2.99 -12.52
C ALA A 3 17.84 3.04 -13.13
N ILE A 4 18.61 1.97 -12.97
CA ILE A 4 19.91 1.80 -13.63
C ILE A 4 19.70 0.92 -14.85
N LEU A 5 19.99 1.47 -16.04
CA LEU A 5 20.09 0.69 -17.27
C LEU A 5 21.51 0.14 -17.38
N ASN A 6 21.64 -1.15 -17.67
CA ASN A 6 22.94 -1.83 -17.83
C ASN A 6 23.07 -2.40 -19.24
N GLY A 7 24.30 -2.44 -19.75
CA GLY A 7 24.64 -2.98 -21.06
C GLY A 7 26.08 -3.49 -21.11
N THR A 8 26.36 -4.29 -22.13
CA THR A 8 27.71 -4.80 -22.43
C THR A 8 27.94 -4.61 -23.92
N LEU A 9 29.10 -4.06 -24.29
CA LEU A 9 29.54 -3.98 -25.68
C LEU A 9 30.13 -5.35 -26.06
N THR A 10 29.43 -6.09 -26.92
CA THR A 10 29.80 -7.47 -27.26
C THR A 10 30.75 -7.57 -28.44
N ASP A 11 30.78 -6.56 -29.30
CA ASP A 11 31.70 -6.43 -30.44
C ASP A 11 31.82 -4.94 -30.78
N ASP A 12 33.04 -4.45 -30.90
CA ASP A 12 33.37 -3.07 -31.29
C ASP A 12 33.76 -2.96 -32.78
N GLY A 13 33.73 -4.06 -33.54
CA GLY A 13 34.09 -4.07 -34.95
C GLY A 13 35.53 -3.64 -35.22
N GLY A 14 36.42 -3.75 -34.21
CA GLY A 14 37.85 -3.43 -34.31
C GLY A 14 38.22 -1.97 -34.02
N ALA A 15 37.30 -1.14 -33.53
CA ALA A 15 37.61 0.22 -33.08
C ALA A 15 36.68 0.67 -31.93
N PRO A 16 37.16 1.48 -30.96
CA PRO A 16 36.35 1.93 -29.83
C PRO A 16 35.02 2.56 -30.25
N CYS A 17 33.97 2.25 -29.50
CA CYS A 17 32.61 2.72 -29.72
C CYS A 17 32.19 3.77 -28.69
N ASP A 18 31.38 4.73 -29.12
CA ASP A 18 30.48 5.43 -28.23
C ASP A 18 29.23 4.57 -28.00
N VAL A 19 28.75 4.49 -26.77
CA VAL A 19 27.51 3.77 -26.43
C VAL A 19 26.48 4.66 -25.74
N ARG A 20 25.21 4.34 -25.85
CA ARG A 20 24.11 4.95 -25.08
C ARG A 20 22.94 3.98 -24.95
N PHE A 21 21.95 4.35 -24.15
CA PHE A 21 20.65 3.71 -24.15
C PHE A 21 19.60 4.57 -24.84
N GLU A 22 18.62 3.92 -25.44
CA GLU A 22 17.31 4.53 -25.69
C GLU A 22 16.24 3.78 -24.91
N TYR A 23 15.23 4.52 -24.43
CA TYR A 23 14.19 3.97 -23.57
C TYR A 23 12.86 4.72 -23.73
N GLY A 24 11.78 4.09 -23.27
CA GLY A 24 10.44 4.67 -23.24
C GLY A 24 9.39 3.72 -22.65
N GLU A 25 8.16 4.19 -22.49
CA GLU A 25 7.03 3.40 -21.95
C GLU A 25 6.47 2.37 -22.96
N THR A 26 6.95 2.42 -24.20
CA THR A 26 6.59 1.47 -25.25
C THR A 26 7.83 1.02 -26.02
N ILE A 27 7.69 0.00 -26.86
CA ILE A 27 8.75 -0.46 -27.77
C ILE A 27 9.11 0.56 -28.87
N ALA A 28 8.38 1.66 -28.99
CA ALA A 28 8.78 2.79 -29.85
C ALA A 28 9.88 3.63 -29.18
N TYR A 29 10.17 3.40 -27.89
CA TYR A 29 11.11 4.16 -27.10
C TYR A 29 10.79 5.66 -27.17
N GLY A 30 11.79 6.53 -27.35
CA GLY A 30 11.60 7.96 -27.59
C GLY A 30 12.56 8.87 -26.84
N THR A 31 13.26 8.34 -25.83
CA THR A 31 14.22 9.08 -25.03
C THR A 31 15.61 8.45 -25.14
N PHE A 32 16.64 9.28 -25.26
CA PHE A 32 18.03 8.83 -25.34
C PHE A 32 18.83 9.32 -24.12
N THR A 33 19.75 8.48 -23.65
CA THR A 33 20.79 8.93 -22.71
C THR A 33 21.91 9.63 -23.46
N ALA A 34 22.79 10.31 -22.71
CA ALA A 34 24.04 10.83 -23.26
C ALA A 34 24.93 9.69 -23.78
N TRP A 35 25.78 10.02 -24.75
CA TRP A 35 26.80 9.10 -25.25
C TRP A 35 27.92 8.94 -24.21
N ILE A 36 28.36 7.70 -24.03
CA ILE A 36 29.53 7.31 -23.24
C ILE A 36 30.60 6.87 -24.24
N PRO A 37 31.71 7.62 -24.39
CA PRO A 37 32.69 7.37 -25.44
C PRO A 37 33.73 6.32 -25.04
N GLY A 38 34.34 5.70 -26.05
CA GLY A 38 35.62 4.98 -25.93
C GLY A 38 35.56 3.58 -25.32
N LEU A 39 34.43 2.88 -25.46
CA LEU A 39 34.29 1.49 -24.99
C LEU A 39 34.79 0.51 -26.05
N VAL A 40 35.32 -0.61 -25.60
CA VAL A 40 35.79 -1.71 -26.46
C VAL A 40 35.05 -3.01 -26.16
N THR A 41 35.27 -4.02 -27.01
CA THR A 41 34.68 -5.35 -26.85
C THR A 41 34.88 -5.90 -25.43
N GLY A 42 33.79 -6.26 -24.76
CA GLY A 42 33.75 -6.80 -23.40
C GLY A 42 33.41 -5.77 -22.32
N ASP A 43 33.49 -4.47 -22.61
CA ASP A 43 33.19 -3.44 -21.63
C ASP A 43 31.72 -3.43 -21.22
N THR A 44 31.48 -3.28 -19.93
CA THR A 44 30.13 -3.04 -19.37
C THR A 44 29.92 -1.56 -19.12
N PHE A 45 28.69 -1.09 -19.30
CA PHE A 45 28.32 0.29 -19.04
C PHE A 45 26.92 0.40 -18.47
N TRP A 46 26.66 1.53 -17.83
CA TRP A 46 25.39 1.78 -17.18
C TRP A 46 25.02 3.26 -17.20
N THR A 47 23.73 3.54 -16.99
CA THR A 47 23.24 4.91 -16.80
C THR A 47 22.06 4.90 -15.83
N MET A 48 22.08 5.83 -14.88
CA MET A 48 20.93 6.11 -14.03
C MET A 48 19.95 7.03 -14.77
N ILE A 49 18.69 6.63 -14.85
CA ILE A 49 17.59 7.44 -15.38
C ILE A 49 16.64 7.82 -14.25
N TYR A 50 16.06 9.02 -14.34
CA TYR A 50 15.22 9.63 -13.30
C TYR A 50 13.86 10.01 -13.86
N GLY A 51 12.92 10.37 -12.98
CA GLY A 51 11.60 10.86 -13.38
C GLY A 51 10.66 9.76 -13.90
N LEU A 52 10.96 8.49 -13.62
CA LEU A 52 10.10 7.38 -14.01
C LEU A 52 8.81 7.37 -13.19
N ARG A 53 7.72 6.96 -13.83
CA ARG A 53 6.42 6.72 -13.19
C ARG A 53 6.44 5.38 -12.45
N GLU A 54 5.70 5.29 -11.35
CA GLU A 54 5.53 4.05 -10.57
C GLU A 54 4.62 3.05 -11.31
N GLY A 55 4.78 1.77 -11.01
CA GLY A 55 3.99 0.68 -11.61
C GLY A 55 4.01 0.64 -13.15
N THR A 56 4.99 1.29 -13.78
CA THR A 56 5.04 1.51 -15.23
C THR A 56 6.14 0.67 -15.84
N THR A 57 5.80 -0.06 -16.90
CA THR A 57 6.77 -0.82 -17.69
C THR A 57 7.52 0.11 -18.64
N TYR A 58 8.85 0.09 -18.56
CA TYR A 58 9.74 0.78 -19.46
C TYR A 58 10.52 -0.24 -20.29
N TYR A 59 10.66 0.06 -21.58
CA TYR A 59 11.49 -0.67 -22.52
C TYR A 59 12.77 0.11 -22.74
N TYR A 60 13.90 -0.58 -22.85
CA TYR A 60 15.17 0.04 -23.22
C TYR A 60 16.04 -0.88 -24.05
N ARG A 61 16.96 -0.28 -24.82
CA ARG A 61 18.01 -0.99 -25.55
C ARG A 61 19.29 -0.18 -25.62
N ALA A 62 20.42 -0.88 -25.76
CA ALA A 62 21.73 -0.29 -25.99
C ALA A 62 21.95 0.04 -27.48
N ILE A 63 22.69 1.11 -27.75
CA ILE A 63 23.14 1.52 -29.08
C ILE A 63 24.65 1.78 -28.99
N ALA A 64 25.40 1.23 -29.93
CA ALA A 64 26.83 1.48 -30.08
C ALA A 64 27.11 2.09 -31.44
N ARG A 65 28.05 3.04 -31.53
CA ARG A 65 28.50 3.60 -32.80
C ARG A 65 30.01 3.82 -32.81
N ASN A 66 30.60 3.65 -33.99
CA ASN A 66 31.95 4.08 -34.30
C ASN A 66 32.02 4.48 -35.79
N LEU A 67 33.23 4.59 -36.34
CA LEU A 67 33.42 4.94 -37.75
C LEU A 67 32.93 3.86 -38.73
N ALA A 68 32.81 2.59 -38.30
CA ALA A 68 32.35 1.50 -39.14
C ALA A 68 30.81 1.45 -39.24
N GLY A 69 30.09 2.00 -38.26
CA GLY A 69 28.63 2.09 -38.31
C GLY A 69 27.96 2.21 -36.94
N THR A 70 26.71 1.79 -36.89
CA THR A 70 25.87 1.77 -35.67
C THR A 70 25.27 0.38 -35.50
N ALA A 71 25.41 -0.16 -34.30
CA ALA A 71 24.76 -1.39 -33.86
C ALA A 71 23.69 -1.08 -32.81
N VAL A 72 22.58 -1.79 -32.87
CA VAL A 72 21.45 -1.62 -31.96
C VAL A 72 21.11 -2.98 -31.35
N ALA A 73 21.13 -3.05 -30.02
CA ALA A 73 20.83 -4.27 -29.29
C ALA A 73 19.32 -4.61 -29.35
N ALA A 74 19.00 -5.86 -29.01
CA ALA A 74 17.63 -6.25 -28.73
C ALA A 74 17.08 -5.48 -27.51
N GLY A 75 15.80 -5.14 -27.55
CA GLY A 75 15.11 -4.49 -26.45
C GLY A 75 14.86 -5.42 -25.28
N VAL A 76 14.95 -4.86 -24.08
CA VAL A 76 14.51 -5.50 -22.83
C VAL A 76 13.57 -4.54 -22.09
N SER A 77 12.93 -5.01 -21.02
CA SER A 77 12.01 -4.20 -20.23
C SER A 77 12.19 -4.41 -18.74
N PHE A 78 11.82 -3.40 -17.96
CA PHE A 78 11.64 -3.50 -16.52
C PHE A 78 10.36 -2.78 -16.11
N THR A 79 9.80 -3.13 -14.96
CA THR A 79 8.64 -2.43 -14.40
C THR A 79 9.07 -1.77 -13.10
N THR A 80 8.80 -0.47 -12.97
CA THR A 80 9.06 0.23 -11.71
C THR A 80 8.16 -0.34 -10.61
N PRO A 81 8.67 -0.48 -9.38
CA PRO A 81 7.84 -1.01 -8.30
C PRO A 81 6.65 -0.08 -8.04
N VAL A 82 5.54 -0.69 -7.63
CA VAL A 82 4.38 0.01 -7.11
C VAL A 82 4.63 0.30 -5.64
N THR A 83 4.40 1.54 -5.22
CA THR A 83 4.40 1.90 -3.81
C THR A 83 2.95 1.93 -3.33
N SER A 84 2.56 0.89 -2.59
CA SER A 84 1.25 0.89 -1.92
C SER A 84 1.29 1.84 -0.73
N PRO A 85 0.16 2.43 -0.34
CA PRO A 85 0.12 3.28 0.85
C PRO A 85 0.56 2.50 2.10
N VAL A 86 1.15 3.20 3.06
CA VAL A 86 1.48 2.64 4.38
C VAL A 86 0.48 3.19 5.38
N ILE A 87 -0.32 2.32 5.98
CA ILE A 87 -1.36 2.69 6.95
C ILE A 87 -1.24 1.82 8.19
N GLN A 88 -1.55 2.40 9.34
CA GLN A 88 -1.63 1.71 10.63
C GLN A 88 -3.07 1.71 11.14
N THR A 89 -3.50 0.56 11.61
CA THR A 89 -4.71 0.44 12.42
C THR A 89 -4.41 1.00 13.81
N SER A 90 -5.25 1.92 14.29
CA SER A 90 -5.16 2.50 15.62
C SER A 90 -6.29 1.97 16.51
N PRO A 91 -6.14 1.98 17.85
CA PRO A 91 -7.17 1.48 18.76
C PRO A 91 -8.54 2.11 18.51
N ALA A 92 -9.59 1.30 18.59
CA ALA A 92 -10.96 1.80 18.49
C ALA A 92 -11.32 2.68 19.71
N THR A 93 -12.16 3.68 19.50
CA THR A 93 -12.66 4.62 20.51
C THR A 93 -14.19 4.71 20.45
N LEU A 94 -14.79 5.45 21.40
CA LEU A 94 -16.24 5.71 21.42
C LEU A 94 -17.09 4.43 21.31
N ILE A 95 -16.67 3.37 22.00
CA ILE A 95 -17.30 2.06 21.92
C ILE A 95 -18.60 2.07 22.74
N THR A 96 -19.70 1.71 22.10
CA THR A 96 -21.03 1.54 22.70
C THR A 96 -21.48 0.09 22.55
N PRO A 97 -22.69 -0.29 23.01
CA PRO A 97 -23.23 -1.62 22.73
C PRO A 97 -23.45 -1.92 21.25
N HIS A 98 -23.66 -0.91 20.39
CA HIS A 98 -24.01 -1.14 18.99
C HIS A 98 -23.16 -0.32 18.01
N SER A 99 -22.13 0.38 18.48
CA SER A 99 -21.23 1.14 17.61
C SER A 99 -19.83 1.28 18.18
N ALA A 100 -18.87 1.60 17.30
CA ALA A 100 -17.51 1.96 17.68
C ALA A 100 -16.90 2.87 16.60
N GLN A 101 -16.01 3.76 17.00
CA GLN A 101 -15.16 4.51 16.08
C GLN A 101 -13.86 3.74 15.84
N LEU A 102 -13.63 3.32 14.60
CA LEU A 102 -12.38 2.68 14.19
C LEU A 102 -11.41 3.74 13.70
N ASN A 103 -10.18 3.74 14.20
CA ASN A 103 -9.21 4.80 13.95
C ASN A 103 -8.03 4.30 13.11
N TYR A 104 -7.45 5.19 12.32
CA TYR A 104 -6.28 4.92 11.50
C TYR A 104 -5.23 6.03 11.61
N TYR A 105 -4.01 5.67 11.24
CA TYR A 105 -2.94 6.61 10.93
C TYR A 105 -2.34 6.27 9.57
N LEU A 106 -2.51 7.15 8.60
CA LEU A 106 -1.95 7.01 7.26
C LEU A 106 -0.50 7.50 7.30
N VAL A 107 0.44 6.58 7.39
CA VAL A 107 1.87 6.90 7.53
C VAL A 107 2.42 7.52 6.26
N ASN A 108 2.05 6.99 5.09
CA ASN A 108 2.55 7.46 3.81
C ASN A 108 1.57 7.10 2.68
N ASP A 109 1.11 8.10 1.93
CA ASP A 109 0.28 7.95 0.72
C ASP A 109 1.11 7.77 -0.57
N MET A 110 2.44 7.81 -0.42
CA MET A 110 3.45 7.76 -1.48
C MET A 110 3.32 8.92 -2.48
N GLY A 111 2.80 10.06 -2.01
CA GLY A 111 2.58 11.25 -2.84
C GLY A 111 1.40 11.12 -3.80
N ASN A 112 0.53 10.13 -3.61
CA ASN A 112 -0.64 9.89 -4.45
C ASN A 112 -1.92 9.91 -3.61
N PRO A 113 -3.01 10.54 -4.09
CA PRO A 113 -4.29 10.51 -3.37
C PRO A 113 -4.75 9.09 -3.05
N CYS A 114 -5.13 8.87 -1.79
CA CYS A 114 -5.62 7.58 -1.31
C CYS A 114 -7.09 7.64 -0.89
N VAL A 115 -7.72 6.47 -0.86
CA VAL A 115 -8.97 6.24 -0.13
C VAL A 115 -8.73 5.28 1.02
N VAL A 116 -9.32 5.56 2.17
CA VAL A 116 -9.19 4.79 3.41
C VAL A 116 -10.53 4.20 3.82
N TRP A 117 -10.51 2.96 4.31
CA TRP A 117 -11.65 2.29 4.94
C TRP A 117 -11.18 1.27 5.98
N PHE A 118 -12.12 0.61 6.64
CA PHE A 118 -11.84 -0.51 7.53
C PHE A 118 -12.48 -1.80 7.01
N ASP A 119 -11.70 -2.88 7.01
CA ASP A 119 -12.28 -4.23 7.03
C ASP A 119 -12.56 -4.58 8.51
N TYR A 120 -13.74 -5.10 8.83
CA TYR A 120 -14.11 -5.44 10.21
C TYR A 120 -15.07 -6.64 10.31
N GLY A 121 -15.10 -7.31 11.46
CA GLY A 121 -16.14 -8.27 11.83
C GLY A 121 -15.74 -9.22 12.96
N ALA A 122 -16.52 -10.27 13.19
CA ALA A 122 -16.39 -11.13 14.37
C ALA A 122 -15.14 -12.03 14.39
N THR A 123 -14.42 -12.12 13.28
CA THR A 123 -13.19 -12.93 13.13
C THR A 123 -12.19 -12.19 12.24
N ILE A 124 -10.95 -12.69 12.15
CA ILE A 124 -9.91 -12.17 11.24
C ILE A 124 -10.27 -12.27 9.75
N ALA A 125 -11.33 -13.00 9.40
CA ALA A 125 -11.88 -12.97 8.04
C ALA A 125 -12.67 -11.66 7.76
N TYR A 126 -12.93 -10.87 8.80
CA TYR A 126 -13.70 -9.63 8.82
C TYR A 126 -15.13 -9.82 8.30
N GLY A 127 -15.32 -9.92 6.98
CA GLY A 127 -16.61 -10.09 6.33
C GLY A 127 -17.39 -8.78 6.13
N GLY A 128 -17.06 -7.72 6.87
CA GLY A 128 -17.59 -6.37 6.71
C GLY A 128 -16.55 -5.37 6.18
N LYS A 129 -17.04 -4.31 5.52
CA LYS A 129 -16.25 -3.14 5.12
C LYS A 129 -16.99 -1.85 5.47
N SER A 130 -16.29 -0.84 5.95
CA SER A 130 -16.86 0.47 6.22
C SER A 130 -17.12 1.26 4.93
N SER A 131 -17.72 2.44 5.05
CA SER A 131 -17.63 3.46 4.00
C SER A 131 -16.16 3.83 3.71
N LYS A 132 -15.90 4.35 2.52
CA LYS A 132 -14.58 4.88 2.15
C LYS A 132 -14.53 6.39 2.41
N LEU A 133 -13.40 6.88 2.90
CA LEU A 133 -13.07 8.30 3.01
C LEU A 133 -11.89 8.62 2.08
N PRO A 134 -11.86 9.77 1.40
CA PRO A 134 -10.61 10.26 0.82
C PRO A 134 -9.64 10.58 1.96
N SER A 135 -8.37 10.18 1.84
CA SER A 135 -7.32 10.73 2.70
C SER A 135 -6.94 12.12 2.22
N GLN A 136 -6.58 13.01 3.14
CA GLN A 136 -6.12 14.35 2.77
C GLN A 136 -4.69 14.31 2.19
N GLU A 137 -3.74 13.72 2.93
CA GLU A 137 -2.31 13.62 2.58
C GLU A 137 -1.60 12.61 3.51
N SER A 138 -0.30 12.37 3.28
CA SER A 138 0.55 11.62 4.21
C SER A 138 0.48 12.16 5.64
N TYR A 139 0.63 11.27 6.63
CA TYR A 139 0.52 11.55 8.07
C TYR A 139 -0.88 11.97 8.54
N ASP A 140 -1.91 11.61 7.79
CA ASP A 140 -3.32 11.83 8.16
C ASP A 140 -3.79 10.88 9.28
N THR A 141 -4.59 11.41 10.20
CA THR A 141 -5.26 10.61 11.23
C THR A 141 -6.75 10.80 11.09
N GLY A 142 -7.50 9.70 11.18
CA GLY A 142 -8.94 9.76 11.03
C GLY A 142 -9.63 8.57 11.66
N GLY A 143 -10.96 8.60 11.61
CA GLY A 143 -11.77 7.51 12.11
C GLY A 143 -13.14 7.43 11.44
N ILE A 144 -13.67 6.21 11.38
CA ILE A 144 -14.98 5.92 10.82
C ILE A 144 -15.81 5.22 11.89
N THR A 145 -16.98 5.78 12.20
CA THR A 145 -17.94 5.14 13.10
C THR A 145 -18.67 4.02 12.38
N ILE A 146 -18.62 2.82 12.96
CA ILE A 146 -19.40 1.67 12.54
C ILE A 146 -20.59 1.54 13.49
N GLU A 147 -21.78 1.44 12.91
CA GLU A 147 -23.06 1.33 13.62
C GLU A 147 -23.62 -0.10 13.51
N SER A 148 -24.70 -0.39 14.25
CA SER A 148 -25.43 -1.66 14.21
C SER A 148 -24.59 -2.91 14.50
N LEU A 149 -23.58 -2.78 15.36
CA LEU A 149 -22.79 -3.91 15.86
C LEU A 149 -23.58 -4.73 16.90
N ALA A 150 -23.26 -6.02 17.03
CA ALA A 150 -23.83 -6.86 18.08
C ALA A 150 -23.20 -6.53 19.45
N ALA A 151 -24.04 -6.32 20.47
CA ALA A 151 -23.60 -5.95 21.82
C ALA A 151 -22.89 -7.09 22.58
N GLY A 152 -21.92 -6.72 23.42
CA GLY A 152 -21.16 -7.64 24.27
C GLY A 152 -20.21 -8.59 23.51
N MET A 153 -19.95 -8.33 22.22
CA MET A 153 -19.17 -9.21 21.34
C MET A 153 -17.82 -8.59 20.96
N PRO A 154 -16.75 -9.40 20.83
CA PRO A 154 -15.49 -8.98 20.26
C PRO A 154 -15.58 -8.81 18.73
N PHE A 155 -14.83 -7.86 18.21
CA PHE A 155 -14.71 -7.56 16.79
C PHE A 155 -13.23 -7.35 16.42
N HIS A 156 -12.82 -7.95 15.32
CA HIS A 156 -11.57 -7.70 14.63
C HIS A 156 -11.75 -6.58 13.61
N PHE A 157 -10.73 -5.75 13.43
CA PHE A 157 -10.71 -4.73 12.38
C PHE A 157 -9.28 -4.40 11.95
N ARG A 158 -9.15 -3.93 10.71
CA ARG A 158 -7.90 -3.33 10.19
C ARG A 158 -8.20 -2.13 9.31
N ALA A 159 -7.34 -1.12 9.38
CA ALA A 159 -7.34 -0.01 8.44
C ALA A 159 -6.81 -0.46 7.07
N VAL A 160 -7.38 0.05 6.00
CA VAL A 160 -6.99 -0.24 4.62
C VAL A 160 -6.90 1.07 3.86
N ALA A 161 -5.81 1.27 3.13
CA ALA A 161 -5.60 2.44 2.27
C ALA A 161 -5.30 1.99 0.84
N GLN A 162 -5.87 2.66 -0.15
CA GLN A 162 -5.66 2.35 -1.57
C GLN A 162 -5.37 3.60 -2.36
N ASN A 163 -4.28 3.57 -3.14
CA ASN A 163 -4.03 4.51 -4.22
C ASN A 163 -4.27 3.83 -5.57
N MET A 164 -4.04 4.54 -6.67
CA MET A 164 -4.23 3.98 -8.02
C MET A 164 -3.27 2.83 -8.36
N TYR A 165 -2.21 2.64 -7.59
CA TYR A 165 -1.18 1.64 -7.87
C TYR A 165 -1.32 0.40 -6.99
N GLY A 166 -1.78 0.51 -5.74
CA GLY A 166 -1.87 -0.62 -4.82
C GLY A 166 -2.66 -0.37 -3.54
N VAL A 167 -2.65 -1.38 -2.67
CA VAL A 167 -3.41 -1.41 -1.41
C VAL A 167 -2.47 -1.70 -0.24
N GLY A 168 -2.50 -0.82 0.75
CA GLY A 168 -1.85 -0.97 2.04
C GLY A 168 -2.82 -1.47 3.10
N TYR A 169 -2.33 -2.36 3.96
CA TYR A 169 -3.10 -2.91 5.08
C TYR A 169 -2.40 -2.58 6.40
N GLY A 170 -3.17 -2.08 7.36
CA GLY A 170 -2.74 -2.03 8.75
C GLY A 170 -2.84 -3.40 9.42
N GLU A 171 -2.25 -3.50 10.60
CA GLU A 171 -2.34 -4.69 11.44
C GLU A 171 -3.77 -4.95 11.93
N ASP A 172 -4.06 -6.21 12.25
CA ASP A 172 -5.31 -6.57 12.91
C ASP A 172 -5.36 -6.01 14.34
N MET A 173 -6.48 -5.41 14.70
CA MET A 173 -6.78 -5.00 16.08
C MET A 173 -8.14 -5.53 16.51
N VAL A 174 -8.33 -5.65 17.82
CA VAL A 174 -9.57 -6.16 18.43
C VAL A 174 -10.14 -5.13 19.38
N PHE A 175 -11.46 -5.00 19.39
CA PHE A 175 -12.22 -4.31 20.43
C PHE A 175 -13.45 -5.13 20.82
N SER A 176 -14.04 -4.87 21.98
CA SER A 176 -15.31 -5.48 22.40
C SER A 176 -16.36 -4.42 22.59
N THR A 177 -17.53 -4.61 21.98
CA THR A 177 -18.71 -3.77 22.22
C THR A 177 -19.16 -3.91 23.68
N LEU A 178 -19.82 -2.88 24.20
CA LEU A 178 -20.37 -2.94 25.55
C LEU A 178 -21.60 -3.87 25.57
N SER A 179 -21.92 -4.45 26.72
CA SER A 179 -23.18 -5.19 26.88
C SER A 179 -24.37 -4.23 27.00
N ASN A 180 -25.55 -4.67 26.56
CA ASN A 180 -26.78 -3.94 26.84
C ASN A 180 -27.08 -3.93 28.35
N PRO A 181 -27.62 -2.82 28.91
CA PRO A 181 -28.09 -2.80 30.29
C PRO A 181 -29.17 -3.87 30.51
N SER A 182 -29.11 -4.58 31.64
CA SER A 182 -30.14 -5.53 32.05
C SER A 182 -30.55 -5.27 33.50
N ALA A 183 -31.85 -5.36 33.80
CA ALA A 183 -32.38 -5.28 35.17
C ALA A 183 -33.29 -6.48 35.44
N ARG A 184 -33.28 -6.98 36.69
CA ARG A 184 -34.16 -8.05 37.17
C ARG A 184 -34.77 -7.64 38.51
N SER A 185 -36.09 -7.71 38.63
CA SER A 185 -36.77 -7.59 39.93
C SER A 185 -36.70 -8.91 40.70
N GLY A 186 -36.43 -8.84 41.99
CA GLY A 186 -36.53 -9.95 42.94
C GLY A 186 -37.67 -9.73 43.93
N ILE A 187 -38.25 -10.81 44.44
CA ILE A 187 -39.13 -10.81 45.61
C ILE A 187 -38.32 -11.31 46.80
N SER A 188 -38.29 -10.54 47.89
CA SER A 188 -37.84 -11.00 49.21
C SER A 188 -39.07 -11.49 49.98
N MET A 189 -39.06 -12.73 50.45
CA MET A 189 -40.12 -13.27 51.30
C MET A 189 -39.57 -13.27 52.73
N GLU A 190 -39.88 -12.23 53.52
CA GLU A 190 -39.54 -12.19 54.93
C GLU A 190 -40.61 -12.99 55.69
N LEU A 191 -40.23 -14.13 56.25
CA LEU A 191 -41.12 -14.97 57.05
C LEU A 191 -41.27 -14.31 58.43
N MET A 192 -42.32 -13.52 58.62
CA MET A 192 -42.68 -13.02 59.95
C MET A 192 -43.30 -14.18 60.73
N LEU A 193 -42.47 -14.94 61.45
CA LEU A 193 -42.93 -15.86 62.48
C LEU A 193 -43.51 -15.01 63.63
N LEU A 194 -44.83 -14.85 63.65
CA LEU A 194 -45.52 -14.41 64.86
C LEU A 194 -45.38 -15.53 65.90
N MET A 195 -44.65 -15.24 66.97
CA MET A 195 -44.75 -16.00 68.20
C MET A 195 -46.13 -15.72 68.80
N GLU A 196 -47.01 -16.71 68.81
CA GLU A 196 -48.15 -16.71 69.75
C GLU A 196 -47.64 -17.24 71.09
N GLU A 197 -47.79 -16.42 72.13
CA GLU A 197 -47.55 -16.77 73.53
C GLU A 197 -48.66 -17.70 74.04
N ASP A 198 -48.27 -18.67 74.87
CA ASP A 198 -48.89 -19.00 76.17
C ASP A 198 -47.84 -19.65 77.08
#